data_AF-A0A183F9X9-F1
#
_entry.id   AF-A0A183F9X9-F1
#
_cell.length_a   1.000
_cell.length_b   1.000
_cell.length_c   1.000
_cell.angle_alpha   90.00
_cell.angle_beta   90.00
_cell.angle_gamma   90.00
#
_symmetry.space_group_name_H-M   'P 1'
#
loop_
_entity.id
_entity.type
_entity.pdbx_description
1 polymer ?
#
loop_
_entity_poly.entity_id
_entity_poly.type
_entity_poly.pdbx_seq_one_letter_code
_entity_poly.pdbx_strand_id
1 'polypeptide(L)'
;MDSLPCSDPGNPTMINVSIANLEHVKVAAKLQPTYPEVFKSDLGLYRPSKATLRLKPEAKLVFRQKRPVPYAALPAVEKELERLESSCAISKVNYPNRAAPIVIAKKSNGQ
;
A
#
# COMPACT_ATOMS: atom_id res chain seq x y z
N MET A 1 -30.08 -0.11 1.55
CA MET A 1 -28.98 0.76 2.00
C MET A 1 -28.36 -0.02 3.14
N ASP A 2 -27.48 -0.96 2.79
CA ASP A 2 -27.16 -2.05 3.71
C ASP A 2 -25.70 -1.86 4.09
N SER A 3 -25.51 -1.34 5.30
CA SER A 3 -24.22 -1.23 5.96
C SER A 3 -23.53 -2.59 5.95
N LEU A 4 -22.29 -2.65 5.46
CA LEU A 4 -21.48 -3.85 5.55
C LEU A 4 -21.27 -4.19 7.03
N PRO A 5 -21.42 -5.45 7.45
CA PRO A 5 -21.07 -5.86 8.80
C PRO A 5 -19.54 -5.79 8.94
N CYS A 6 -19.06 -4.79 9.69
CA CYS A 6 -17.70 -4.78 10.22
C CYS A 6 -17.59 -5.85 11.31
N SER A 7 -17.44 -7.10 10.91
CA SER A 7 -17.00 -8.15 11.83
C SER A 7 -15.48 -8.06 11.90
N ASP A 8 -14.95 -7.24 12.80
CA ASP A 8 -13.53 -7.20 13.14
C ASP A 8 -13.12 -8.57 13.71
N PRO A 9 -12.27 -9.37 13.04
CA PRO A 9 -11.73 -10.59 13.62
C PRO A 9 -10.45 -10.23 14.36
N GLY A 10 -10.59 -9.38 15.38
CA GLY A 10 -9.52 -9.03 16.30
C GLY A 10 -10.08 -9.16 17.70
N ASN A 11 -9.62 -10.16 18.44
CA ASN A 11 -9.86 -10.20 19.89
C ASN A 11 -9.49 -8.82 20.47
N PRO A 12 -10.42 -8.10 21.13
CA PRO A 12 -10.09 -6.81 21.72
C PRO A 12 -9.12 -7.04 22.88
N THR A 13 -7.83 -7.01 22.59
CA THR A 13 -6.84 -6.86 23.66
C THR A 13 -7.09 -5.49 24.28
N MET A 14 -7.74 -5.48 25.44
CA MET A 14 -7.92 -4.29 26.26
C MET A 14 -6.54 -3.70 26.52
N ILE A 15 -6.20 -2.62 25.83
CA ILE A 15 -5.05 -1.80 26.20
C ILE A 15 -5.52 -0.99 27.41
N ASN A 16 -5.15 -1.44 28.60
CA ASN A 16 -5.35 -0.68 29.82
C ASN A 16 -4.43 0.54 29.80
N VAL A 17 -4.89 1.65 29.23
CA VAL A 17 -4.17 2.92 29.27
C VAL A 17 -4.50 3.59 30.60
N SER A 18 -3.76 3.24 31.65
CA SER A 18 -3.66 4.08 32.83
C SER A 18 -2.95 5.37 32.40
N ILE A 19 -3.74 6.42 32.15
CA ILE A 19 -3.25 7.76 31.82
C ILE A 19 -2.57 8.31 33.07
N ALA A 20 -1.28 8.00 33.22
CA ALA A 20 -0.39 8.75 34.10
C ALA A 20 0.03 10.02 33.35
N ASN A 21 -0.13 11.15 34.05
CA ASN A 21 0.08 12.53 33.60
C ASN A 21 1.17 12.73 32.53
N LEU A 22 0.78 13.50 31.51
CA LEU A 22 1.39 13.59 30.20
C LEU A 22 2.50 14.66 30.18
N GLU A 23 3.75 14.22 30.11
CA GLU A 23 4.73 14.95 29.30
C GLU A 23 4.42 14.60 27.85
N HIS A 24 3.94 15.57 27.05
CA HIS A 24 3.60 15.42 25.62
C HIS A 24 4.80 15.00 24.73
N VAL A 25 5.96 14.76 25.33
CA VAL A 25 7.23 14.54 24.68
C VAL A 25 7.43 13.02 24.50
N LYS A 26 7.14 12.55 23.29
CA LYS A 26 7.56 11.26 22.71
C LYS A 26 6.78 10.00 23.15
N VAL A 27 5.45 10.05 23.11
CA VAL A 27 4.58 8.85 23.23
C VAL A 27 5.01 7.73 22.25
N ALA A 28 5.33 8.07 21.00
CA ALA A 28 5.80 7.11 20.01
C ALA A 28 7.09 6.38 20.43
N ALA A 29 8.05 7.10 21.05
CA ALA A 29 9.32 6.50 21.49
C ALA A 29 9.11 5.50 22.65
N LYS A 30 8.08 5.71 23.48
CA LYS A 30 7.71 4.77 24.55
C LYS A 30 7.04 3.50 24.00
N LEU A 31 6.33 3.60 22.88
CA LEU A 31 5.60 2.49 22.27
C LEU A 31 6.45 1.65 21.30
N GLN A 32 7.51 2.23 20.71
CA GLN A 32 8.46 1.53 19.84
C GLN A 32 9.00 0.20 20.40
N PRO A 33 9.49 0.11 21.66
CA PRO A 33 9.98 -1.16 22.19
C PRO A 33 8.86 -2.19 22.39
N THR A 34 7.63 -1.75 22.65
CA THR A 34 6.48 -2.64 22.88
C THR A 34 5.89 -3.16 21.57
N TYR A 35 5.89 -2.34 20.52
CA TYR A 35 5.29 -2.65 19.22
C TYR A 35 6.25 -2.40 18.05
N PRO A 36 7.44 -3.04 18.04
CA PRO A 36 8.48 -2.73 17.05
C PRO A 36 8.01 -2.91 15.61
N GLU A 37 7.14 -3.90 15.37
CA GLU A 37 6.56 -4.20 14.06
C GLU A 37 5.73 -3.04 13.47
N VAL A 38 5.02 -2.29 14.32
CA VAL A 38 4.15 -1.18 13.86
C VAL A 38 4.98 0.04 13.47
N PHE A 39 6.18 0.20 14.02
CA PHE A 39 7.08 1.33 13.78
C PHE A 39 8.19 1.02 12.77
N LYS A 40 8.15 -0.13 12.09
CA LYS A 40 9.08 -0.42 10.99
C LYS A 40 8.89 0.60 9.87
N SER A 41 9.99 0.98 9.22
CA SER A 41 9.98 1.85 8.04
C SER A 41 9.44 1.17 6.79
N ASP A 42 9.35 -0.15 6.81
CA ASP A 42 8.97 -0.96 5.66
C ASP A 42 7.45 -0.97 5.45
N LEU A 43 7.03 -1.23 4.21
CA LEU A 43 5.61 -1.39 3.90
C LEU A 43 5.07 -2.68 4.54
N GLY A 44 4.07 -2.53 5.41
CA GLY A 44 3.33 -3.66 5.96
C GLY A 44 2.35 -4.28 4.96
N LEU A 45 2.05 -5.57 5.14
CA LEU A 45 1.04 -6.27 4.35
C LEU A 45 -0.25 -6.45 5.16
N TYR A 46 -1.33 -5.83 4.70
CA TYR A 46 -2.66 -6.04 5.27
C TYR A 46 -3.25 -7.37 4.77
N ARG A 47 -3.54 -8.28 5.69
CA ARG A 47 -4.06 -9.64 5.44
C ARG A 47 -5.53 -9.90 5.79
N PRO A 48 -6.16 -9.20 6.76
CA PRO A 48 -7.51 -9.57 7.23
C PRO A 48 -8.61 -9.54 6.17
N SER A 49 -8.50 -8.71 5.13
CA SER A 49 -9.51 -8.66 4.07
C SER A 49 -8.94 -8.23 2.71
N LYS A 50 -9.76 -8.36 1.66
CA LYS A 50 -9.43 -7.97 0.29
C LYS A 50 -10.28 -6.77 -0.14
N ALA A 51 -9.63 -5.77 -0.74
CA ALA A 51 -10.35 -4.67 -1.38
C ALA A 51 -11.06 -5.15 -2.65
N THR A 52 -12.34 -4.81 -2.79
CA THR A 52 -13.14 -5.14 -3.99
C THR A 52 -13.53 -3.87 -4.73
N LEU A 53 -13.18 -3.79 -6.02
CA LEU A 53 -13.55 -2.66 -6.86
C LEU A 53 -14.91 -2.91 -7.51
N ARG A 54 -15.94 -2.13 -7.12
CA ARG A 54 -17.27 -2.16 -7.76
C ARG A 54 -17.27 -1.24 -8.97
N LEU A 55 -17.67 -1.78 -10.11
CA LEU A 55 -17.73 -1.05 -11.37
C LEU A 55 -19.15 -0.56 -11.62
N LYS A 56 -19.27 0.51 -12.40
CA LYS A 56 -20.59 0.93 -12.92
C LYS A 56 -21.15 -0.16 -13.85
N PRO A 57 -22.47 -0.38 -13.90
CA PRO A 57 -23.10 -1.47 -14.65
C PRO A 57 -22.63 -1.59 -16.12
N GLU A 58 -22.33 -0.46 -16.77
CA GLU A 58 -21.91 -0.41 -18.19
C GLU A 58 -20.42 -0.08 -18.38
N ALA A 59 -19.59 -0.25 -17.35
CA ALA A 59 -18.17 0.07 -17.43
C ALA A 59 -17.43 -0.91 -18.36
N LYS A 60 -16.89 -0.39 -19.46
CA LYS A 60 -16.05 -1.16 -20.39
C LYS A 60 -14.61 -1.24 -19.93
N LEU A 61 -14.04 -2.42 -20.08
CA LEU A 61 -12.72 -2.78 -19.60
C LEU A 61 -11.76 -2.54 -20.76
N VAL A 62 -10.86 -1.56 -20.61
CA VAL A 62 -10.01 -1.15 -21.73
C VAL A 62 -8.59 -1.61 -21.50
N PHE A 63 -8.01 -2.24 -22.52
CA PHE A 63 -6.59 -2.48 -22.62
C PHE A 63 -5.94 -1.34 -23.39
N ARG A 64 -5.04 -0.60 -22.74
CA ARG A 64 -4.24 0.46 -23.36
C ARG A 64 -2.79 0.01 -23.43
N GLN A 65 -2.18 0.18 -24.60
CA GLN A 65 -0.77 -0.12 -24.82
C GLN A 65 0.13 0.77 -23.95
N LYS A 66 1.34 0.27 -23.63
CA LYS A 66 2.32 1.00 -22.82
C LYS A 66 2.77 2.30 -23.50
N ARG A 67 3.06 3.33 -22.71
CA ARG A 67 3.70 4.54 -23.22
C ARG A 67 5.21 4.27 -23.45
N PRO A 68 5.81 4.84 -24.50
CA PRO A 68 7.25 4.75 -24.71
C PRO A 68 8.02 5.33 -23.52
N VAL A 69 9.05 4.61 -23.07
CA VAL A 69 9.93 5.05 -21.99
C VAL A 69 11.24 5.56 -22.60
N PRO A 70 11.71 6.77 -22.25
CA PRO A 70 13.00 7.27 -22.69
C PRO A 70 14.13 6.33 -22.26
N TYR A 71 15.10 6.08 -23.14
CA TYR A 71 16.20 5.14 -22.90
C TYR A 71 16.95 5.43 -21.59
N ALA A 72 17.26 6.70 -21.33
CA ALA A 72 17.94 7.13 -20.10
C ALA A 72 17.17 6.83 -18.80
N ALA A 73 15.84 6.64 -18.87
CA ALA A 73 15.00 6.36 -17.72
C ALA A 73 14.76 4.86 -17.50
N LEU A 74 15.11 3.99 -18.45
CA LEU A 74 14.86 2.54 -18.34
C LEU A 74 15.45 1.92 -17.06
N PRO A 75 16.72 2.18 -16.68
CA PRO A 75 17.30 1.56 -15.48
C PRO A 75 16.59 1.97 -14.19
N ALA A 76 16.12 3.22 -14.12
CA ALA A 76 15.40 3.72 -12.96
C ALA A 76 14.00 3.09 -12.85
N VAL A 77 13.30 2.93 -13.98
CA VAL A 77 11.99 2.30 -14.02
C VAL A 77 12.06 0.83 -13.65
N GLU A 78 13.01 0.08 -14.22
CA GLU A 78 13.19 -1.35 -13.92
C GLU A 78 13.48 -1.58 -12.44
N LYS A 79 14.40 -0.78 -11.87
CA LYS A 79 14.72 -0.83 -10.43
C LYS A 79 13.49 -0.56 -9.55
N GLU A 80 12.67 0.41 -9.92
CA GLU A 80 11.46 0.73 -9.14
C GLU A 80 10.40 -0.37 -9.26
N LEU A 81 10.22 -0.98 -10.43
CA LEU A 81 9.33 -2.12 -10.61
C LEU A 81 9.76 -3.33 -9.77
N GLU A 82 11.07 -3.63 -9.73
CA GLU A 82 11.62 -4.70 -8.89
C GLU A 82 11.42 -4.42 -7.39
N ARG A 83 11.60 -3.16 -6.95
CA ARG A 83 11.32 -2.75 -5.57
C ARG A 83 9.85 -2.96 -5.21
N LEU A 84 8.93 -2.60 -6.10
CA LEU A 84 7.48 -2.76 -5.89
C LEU A 84 7.07 -4.23 -5.84
N GLU A 85 7.61 -5.07 -6.74
CA GLU A 85 7.40 -6.52 -6.75
C GLU A 85 7.95 -7.15 -5.46
N SER A 86 9.16 -6.78 -5.04
CA SER A 86 9.78 -7.26 -3.79
C SER A 86 9.00 -6.85 -2.54
N SER A 87 8.34 -5.69 -2.56
CA SER A 87 7.45 -5.25 -1.47
C SER A 87 6.04 -5.86 -1.52
N CYS A 88 5.79 -6.79 -2.45
CA CYS A 88 4.47 -7.39 -2.71
C CYS A 88 3.37 -6.38 -3.07
N ALA A 89 3.73 -5.17 -3.51
CA ALA A 89 2.76 -4.14 -3.90
C ALA A 89 2.16 -4.40 -5.28
N ILE A 90 2.95 -5.00 -6.19
CA ILE A 90 2.53 -5.41 -7.53
C ILE A 90 2.96 -6.85 -7.81
N SER A 91 2.33 -7.48 -8.80
CA SER A 91 2.70 -8.81 -9.28
C SER A 91 2.56 -8.90 -10.81
N LYS A 92 3.30 -9.84 -11.41
CA LYS A 92 3.27 -10.08 -12.87
C LYS A 92 1.97 -10.79 -13.26
N VAL A 93 1.40 -10.38 -14.40
CA VAL A 93 0.20 -10.97 -15.00
C VAL A 93 0.44 -11.18 -16.49
N ASN A 94 0.31 -12.43 -16.96
CA ASN A 94 0.70 -12.78 -18.33
C ASN A 94 -0.28 -12.29 -19.42
N TYR A 95 -1.57 -12.12 -19.09
CA TYR A 95 -2.60 -11.68 -20.04
C TYR A 95 -3.72 -10.90 -19.34
N PRO A 96 -3.54 -9.60 -19.05
CA PRO A 96 -4.55 -8.85 -18.34
C PRO A 96 -5.66 -8.38 -19.29
N ASN A 97 -6.93 -8.58 -18.90
CA ASN A 97 -8.09 -8.09 -19.64
C ASN A 97 -8.22 -6.55 -19.66
N ARG A 98 -7.39 -5.86 -18.85
CA ARG A 98 -7.31 -4.41 -18.71
C ARG A 98 -5.86 -4.03 -18.51
N ALA A 99 -5.48 -2.89 -19.09
CA ALA A 99 -4.17 -2.32 -18.84
C ALA A 99 -4.25 -0.81 -18.97
N ALA A 100 -3.53 -0.12 -18.10
CA ALA A 100 -3.29 1.31 -18.19
C ALA A 100 -1.78 1.53 -18.40
N PRO A 101 -1.38 2.51 -19.21
CA PRO A 101 0.03 2.85 -19.36
C PRO A 101 0.58 3.45 -18.06
N ILE A 102 1.80 3.06 -17.71
CA ILE A 102 2.57 3.67 -16.61
C ILE A 102 3.20 4.98 -17.10
N VAL A 103 3.27 5.98 -16.23
CA VAL A 103 3.95 7.25 -16.47
C VAL A 103 5.04 7.42 -15.43
N ILE A 104 6.20 7.90 -15.88
CA ILE A 104 7.38 8.11 -15.03
C ILE A 104 7.31 9.54 -14.50
N ALA A 105 7.36 9.68 -13.17
CA ALA A 105 7.41 10.98 -12.50
C ALA A 105 8.69 11.05 -11.68
N LYS A 106 9.58 11.99 -12.05
CA LYS A 106 10.81 12.26 -11.30
C LYS A 106 10.49 13.17 -10.12
N LYS A 107 10.82 12.72 -8.91
CA LYS A 107 10.71 13.48 -7.67
C LYS A 107 11.96 14.36 -7.47
N SER A 108 11.83 15.36 -6.61
CA SER A 108 12.90 16.31 -6.28
C SER A 108 14.10 15.67 -5.61
N ASN A 109 13.91 14.55 -4.90
CA ASN A 109 14.98 13.76 -4.28
C ASN A 109 15.79 12.91 -5.30
N GLY A 110 15.56 13.10 -6.60
CA GLY A 110 16.25 12.39 -7.67
C GLY A 110 15.71 10.98 -7.92
N GLN A 111 14.62 10.59 -7.25
CA GLN A 111 13.97 9.28 -7.37
C GLN A 111 12.70 9.33 -8.23
#